data_AF-A0A2N7XSG2-F1
#
_entry.id   AF-A0A2N7XSG2-F1
#
_cell.length_a   1.000
_cell.length_b   1.000
_cell.length_c   1.000
_cell.angle_alpha   90.00
_cell.angle_beta   90.00
_cell.angle_gamma   90.00
#
_symmetry.space_group_name_H-M   'P 1'
#
loop_
_entity.id
_entity.type
_entity.pdbx_description
1 polymer ?
#
loop_
_entity_poly.entity_id
_entity_poly.type
_entity_poly.pdbx_seq_one_letter_code
_entity_poly.pdbx_strand_id
1 'polypeptide(L)' 'ATAATATPQAAVLTAQRDGVEVTAGALKMRLIALADGVVRVRIARDGAYPEDASWAVLPEQRKARATVTATADGFTTAS' A
#
# COMPACT_ATOMS: atom_id res chain seq x y z
N ALA A 1 27.87 21.56 0.52
CA ALA A 1 26.96 20.99 -0.50
C ALA A 1 25.56 21.53 -0.23
N THR A 2 24.99 22.29 -1.14
CA THR A 2 23.62 22.80 -1.06
C THR A 2 22.66 21.68 -1.48
N ALA A 3 21.79 21.23 -0.59
CA ALA A 3 20.76 20.23 -0.91
C ALA A 3 19.65 20.90 -1.72
N ALA A 4 19.40 20.42 -2.93
CA ALA A 4 18.26 20.86 -3.74
C ALA A 4 16.96 20.30 -3.14
N THR A 5 15.99 21.17 -2.91
CA THR A 5 14.65 20.80 -2.43
C THR A 5 13.87 20.24 -3.62
N ALA A 6 13.57 18.94 -3.62
CA ALA A 6 12.70 18.35 -4.62
C ALA A 6 11.25 18.77 -4.35
N THR A 7 10.53 19.23 -5.39
CA THR A 7 9.09 19.49 -5.28
C THR A 7 8.37 18.15 -5.03
N PRO A 8 7.53 18.03 -3.98
CA PRO A 8 6.81 16.79 -3.72
C PRO A 8 5.88 16.48 -4.88
N GLN A 9 6.05 15.30 -5.48
CA GLN A 9 5.16 14.83 -6.54
C GLN A 9 3.83 14.39 -5.94
N ALA A 10 2.72 14.84 -6.52
CA ALA A 10 1.39 14.47 -6.09
C ALA A 10 1.21 12.94 -6.17
N ALA A 11 0.66 12.36 -5.11
CA ALA A 11 0.36 10.93 -5.07
C ALA A 11 -0.92 10.64 -5.86
N VAL A 12 -0.90 9.56 -6.65
CA VAL A 12 -2.06 9.03 -7.36
C VAL A 12 -2.52 7.76 -6.66
N LEU A 13 -3.81 7.69 -6.34
CA LEU A 13 -4.44 6.52 -5.73
C LEU A 13 -5.19 5.73 -6.79
N THR A 14 -4.88 4.44 -6.89
CA THR A 14 -5.58 3.48 -7.75
C THR A 14 -6.29 2.47 -6.87
N ALA A 15 -7.63 2.48 -6.90
CA ALA A 15 -8.44 1.53 -6.16
C ALA A 15 -8.12 0.08 -6.55
N GLN A 16 -8.23 -0.82 -5.58
CA GLN A 16 -7.99 -2.24 -5.73
C GLN A 16 -9.05 -3.05 -4.97
N ARG A 17 -9.28 -4.29 -5.40
CA ARG A 17 -10.29 -5.17 -4.78
C ARG A 17 -10.07 -5.41 -3.28
N ASP A 18 -8.85 -5.22 -2.82
CA ASP A 18 -8.38 -5.48 -1.45
C ASP A 18 -7.73 -4.26 -0.80
N GLY A 19 -7.86 -3.07 -1.40
CA GLY A 19 -7.32 -1.83 -0.84
C GLY A 19 -7.00 -0.79 -1.90
N VAL A 20 -5.78 -0.26 -1.88
CA VAL A 20 -5.33 0.79 -2.81
C VAL A 20 -3.84 0.65 -3.15
N GLU A 21 -3.48 0.98 -4.39
CA GLU A 21 -2.10 1.24 -4.79
C GLU A 21 -1.88 2.75 -4.92
N VAL A 22 -0.85 3.25 -4.26
CA VAL A 22 -0.43 4.66 -4.27
C VAL A 22 0.86 4.76 -5.08
N THR A 23 0.93 5.73 -6.00
CA THR A 23 2.15 6.02 -6.75
C THR A 23 2.54 7.49 -6.62
N ALA A 24 3.83 7.76 -6.44
CA ALA A 24 4.39 9.11 -6.37
C ALA A 24 5.81 9.11 -6.95
N GLY A 25 5.96 9.50 -8.22
CA GLY A 25 7.21 9.31 -8.94
C GLY A 25 7.57 7.82 -9.05
N ALA A 26 8.79 7.45 -8.65
CA ALA A 26 9.22 6.04 -8.61
C ALA A 26 8.65 5.27 -7.41
N LEU A 27 8.15 5.96 -6.38
CA LEU A 27 7.61 5.30 -5.21
C LEU A 27 6.27 4.63 -5.55
N LYS A 28 6.16 3.34 -5.22
CA LYS A 28 4.89 2.60 -5.19
C LYS A 28 4.63 2.12 -3.77
N MET A 29 3.40 2.26 -3.31
CA MET A 29 2.96 1.75 -2.03
C MET A 29 1.63 1.01 -2.18
N ARG A 30 1.53 -0.19 -1.60
CA ARG A 30 0.33 -1.00 -1.59
C ARG A 30 -0.22 -1.06 -0.18
N LEU A 31 -1.47 -0.65 0.00
CA LEU A 31 -2.24 -0.88 1.20
C LEU A 31 -3.23 -2.01 0.90
N ILE A 32 -3.18 -3.06 1.71
CA ILE A 32 -4.01 -4.26 1.57
C ILE A 32 -4.77 -4.47 2.87
N ALA A 33 -6.09 -4.49 2.83
CA ALA A 33 -6.91 -4.92 3.95
C ALA A 33 -6.77 -6.45 4.11
N LEU A 34 -6.20 -6.89 5.22
CA LEU A 34 -6.11 -8.32 5.54
C LEU A 34 -7.37 -8.79 6.29
N ALA A 35 -7.91 -7.93 7.14
CA ALA A 35 -9.13 -8.08 7.93
C ALA A 35 -9.63 -6.68 8.36
N ASP A 36 -10.81 -6.60 8.98
CA ASP A 36 -11.27 -5.37 9.62
C ASP A 36 -10.24 -4.91 10.68
N GLY A 37 -9.85 -3.64 10.61
CA GLY A 37 -8.83 -3.05 11.49
C GLY A 37 -7.38 -3.50 11.24
N VAL A 38 -7.12 -4.37 10.24
CA VAL A 38 -5.77 -4.86 9.92
C VAL A 38 -5.40 -4.55 8.48
N VAL A 39 -4.44 -3.64 8.30
CA VAL A 39 -3.91 -3.25 6.99
C VAL A 39 -2.45 -3.66 6.88
N ARG A 40 -2.09 -4.24 5.74
CA ARG A 40 -0.72 -4.47 5.34
C ARG A 40 -0.25 -3.36 4.41
N VAL A 41 0.88 -2.74 4.76
CA VAL A 41 1.53 -1.72 3.94
C VAL A 41 2.80 -2.31 3.34
N ARG A 42 2.95 -2.22 2.02
CA ARG A 42 4.19 -2.55 1.30
C ARG A 42 4.67 -1.31 0.56
N ILE A 43 5.96 -1.01 0.64
CA ILE A 43 6.57 0.16 0.00
C ILE A 43 7.70 -0.29 -0.91
N ALA A 44 7.68 0.16 -2.15
CA ALA A 44 8.71 0.01 -3.16
C ALA A 44 9.23 1.40 -3.52
N ARG A 45 10.45 1.75 -3.09
CA ARG A 45 10.98 3.11 -3.29
C ARG A 45 11.40 3.38 -4.74
N ASP A 46 11.73 2.32 -5.47
CA ASP A 46 12.23 2.28 -6.84
C ASP A 46 11.19 1.65 -7.82
N GLY A 47 9.96 1.47 -7.36
CA GLY A 47 8.84 0.99 -8.18
C GLY A 47 8.69 -0.52 -8.23
N ALA A 48 9.63 -1.28 -7.66
CA ALA A 48 9.54 -2.74 -7.57
C ALA A 48 9.34 -3.19 -6.13
N TYR A 49 8.29 -3.98 -5.88
CA TYR A 49 8.13 -4.55 -4.54
C TYR A 49 9.21 -5.62 -4.31
N PRO A 50 9.94 -5.57 -3.19
CA PRO A 50 10.81 -6.66 -2.80
C PRO A 50 9.97 -7.91 -2.52
N GLU A 51 10.67 -9.05 -2.42
CA GLU A 51 10.07 -10.31 -2.02
C GLU A 51 9.20 -10.14 -0.77
N ASP A 52 8.03 -10.77 -0.80
CA ASP A 52 7.14 -10.86 0.35
C ASP A 52 7.59 -12.01 1.25
N ALA A 53 8.64 -11.78 2.05
CA ALA A 53 9.14 -12.72 3.04
C ALA A 53 9.20 -12.07 4.43
N SER A 54 8.46 -12.63 5.39
CA SER A 54 8.53 -12.24 6.80
C SER A 54 8.56 -13.49 7.65
N TRP A 55 9.54 -13.57 8.55
CA TRP A 55 9.68 -14.67 9.52
C TRP A 55 8.75 -14.50 10.72
N ALA A 56 8.30 -13.27 11.00
CA ALA A 56 7.45 -12.94 12.13
C ALA A 56 5.95 -13.00 11.80
N VAL A 57 5.58 -13.09 10.51
CA VAL A 57 4.18 -13.17 10.07
C VAL A 57 3.93 -14.51 9.42
N LEU A 58 2.95 -15.24 9.96
CA LEU A 58 2.50 -16.51 9.41
C LEU A 58 2.13 -16.37 7.91
N PRO A 59 2.50 -17.33 7.04
CA PRO A 59 2.24 -17.24 5.60
C PRO A 59 0.78 -17.01 5.21
N GLU A 60 -0.16 -17.59 5.96
CA GLU A 60 -1.59 -17.48 5.64
C GLU A 60 -2.13 -16.07 5.90
N GLN A 61 -1.66 -15.41 6.96
CA GLN A 61 -1.99 -14.04 7.31
C GLN A 61 -1.49 -13.05 6.25
N ARG A 62 -0.40 -13.38 5.56
CA ARG A 62 0.11 -12.58 4.43
C ARG A 62 -0.79 -12.66 3.18
N LYS A 63 -1.53 -13.76 3.03
CA LYS A 63 -2.43 -14.03 1.91
C LYS A 63 -3.89 -13.66 2.18
N ALA A 64 -4.28 -13.48 3.44
CA ALA A 64 -5.61 -13.04 3.84
C ALA A 64 -6.01 -11.74 3.14
N ARG A 65 -7.29 -11.59 2.80
CA ARG A 65 -7.86 -10.40 2.16
C ARG A 65 -9.25 -10.14 2.70
N ALA A 66 -9.53 -8.90 3.05
CA ALA A 66 -10.89 -8.42 3.31
C ALA A 66 -11.48 -7.78 2.06
N THR A 67 -12.80 -7.82 1.95
CA THR A 67 -13.54 -7.02 0.97
C THR A 67 -13.47 -5.56 1.37
N VAL A 68 -13.24 -4.67 0.41
CA VAL A 68 -13.19 -3.23 0.63
C VAL A 68 -14.18 -2.49 -0.24
N THR A 69 -14.59 -1.29 0.19
CA THR A 69 -15.27 -0.30 -0.64
C THR A 69 -14.32 0.85 -0.90
N ALA A 70 -14.05 1.18 -2.16
CA ALA A 70 -13.16 2.28 -2.50
C ALA A 70 -13.78 3.65 -2.16
N THR A 71 -12.95 4.58 -1.72
CA THR A 71 -13.30 6.00 -1.49
C THR A 71 -12.43 6.90 -2.38
N ALA A 72 -12.69 8.21 -2.38
CA ALA A 72 -11.91 9.17 -3.17
C ALA A 72 -10.43 9.24 -2.72
N ASP A 73 -10.17 8.91 -1.46
CA ASP A 73 -8.90 9.05 -0.76
C ASP A 73 -8.37 7.72 -0.19
N GLY A 74 -9.01 6.59 -0.51
CA GLY A 74 -8.60 5.28 0.00
C GLY A 74 -9.68 4.21 -0.14
N PHE A 75 -9.97 3.53 0.97
CA PHE A 75 -10.98 2.49 1.06
C PHE A 75 -11.48 2.32 2.50
N THR A 76 -12.67 1.74 2.64
CA THR A 76 -13.21 1.27 3.92
C THR A 76 -13.37 -0.25 3.91
N THR A 77 -13.38 -0.85 5.11
CA THR A 77 -13.83 -2.24 5.31
C THR A 77 -15.22 -2.23 5.94
N ALA A 78 -15.73 -3.37 6.42
CA ALA A 78 -17.12 -3.48 6.86
C ALA A 78 -17.41 -2.81 8.23
N SER A 79 -16.39 -2.30 8.92
CA SER A 79 -16.47 -1.69 10.26
C SER A 79 -16.51 -0.17 10.23
#